data_AF-A0A9R1JLF6-F1
#
_entry.id   AF-A0A9R1JLF6-F1
#
_cell.length_a   1.000
_cell.length_b   1.000
_cell.length_c   1.000
_cell.angle_alpha   90.00
_cell.angle_beta   90.00
_cell.angle_gamma   90.00
#
_symmetry.space_group_name_H-M   'P 1'
#
loop_
_entity.id
_entity.type
_entity.pdbx_description
1 polymer ?
#
loop_
_entity_poly.entity_id
_entity_poly.type
_entity_poly.pdbx_seq_one_letter_code
_entity_poly.pdbx_strand_id
1 'polypeptide(L)' 'MKFKDGYMISSGQPVNEYIDATVRHVLLRHGVLGIKVKIMLDWDPKGKLGPTTPLPDLVTIHPLKEEDELRPPALVEV' A
#
# COMPACT_ATOMS: atom_id res chain seq x y z
N MET A 1 -6.13 -18.89 18.98
CA MET A 1 -4.76 -18.37 18.74
C MET A 1 -4.81 -17.24 17.72
N LYS A 2 -3.87 -16.29 17.76
CA LYS A 2 -3.80 -15.16 16.82
C LYS A 2 -2.37 -15.04 16.30
N PHE A 3 -2.20 -15.19 15.00
CA PHE A 3 -0.92 -15.03 14.31
C PHE A 3 -0.96 -13.72 13.53
N LYS A 4 0.14 -12.97 13.58
CA LYS A 4 0.32 -11.73 12.85
C LYS A 4 1.76 -11.67 12.36
N ASP A 5 1.93 -11.24 11.14
CA ASP A 5 3.23 -10.96 10.55
C ASP A 5 3.10 -9.72 9.65
N GLY A 6 4.16 -8.94 9.54
CA GLY A 6 4.19 -7.70 8.77
C GLY A 6 3.32 -6.56 9.31
N TYR A 7 3.03 -5.61 8.43
CA TYR A 7 2.22 -4.42 8.71
C TYR A 7 0.75 -4.68 8.42
N MET A 8 -0.15 -4.19 9.28
CA MET A 8 -1.59 -4.36 9.10
C MET A 8 -2.38 -3.18 9.65
N ILE A 9 -3.10 -2.50 8.77
CA ILE A 9 -4.05 -1.45 9.13
C ILE A 9 -5.30 -2.08 9.77
N SER A 10 -5.94 -1.37 10.70
CA SER A 10 -7.13 -1.88 11.39
C SER A 10 -8.28 -0.89 11.48
N SER A 11 -8.10 0.33 10.97
CA SER A 11 -9.07 1.43 11.05
C SER A 11 -9.10 2.27 9.77
N GLY A 12 -10.22 2.97 9.56
CA GLY A 12 -10.40 3.90 8.45
C GLY A 12 -10.84 3.24 7.14
N GLN A 13 -11.03 4.06 6.12
CA GLN A 13 -11.41 3.63 4.78
C GLN A 13 -10.41 2.64 4.13
N PRO A 14 -9.08 2.75 4.33
CA PRO A 14 -8.13 1.80 3.77
C PRO A 14 -8.37 0.35 4.19
N VAL A 15 -9.06 0.08 5.31
CA VAL A 15 -9.42 -1.29 5.70
C VAL A 15 -10.29 -1.97 4.64
N ASN A 16 -11.22 -1.25 4.03
CA ASN A 16 -12.13 -1.83 3.05
C ASN A 16 -11.47 -2.04 1.69
N GLU A 17 -10.47 -1.22 1.36
CA GLU A 17 -9.79 -1.26 0.06
C GLU A 17 -8.60 -2.22 0.08
N TYR A 18 -7.81 -2.21 1.16
CA TYR A 18 -6.56 -2.97 1.25
C TYR A 18 -6.68 -4.32 1.92
N ILE A 19 -7.71 -4.57 2.72
CA ILE A 19 -7.78 -5.80 3.53
C ILE A 19 -8.79 -6.75 2.94
N ASP A 20 -8.28 -7.84 2.38
CA ASP A 20 -9.11 -9.00 2.08
C ASP A 20 -9.21 -9.88 3.33
N ALA A 21 -10.44 -10.15 3.75
CA ALA A 21 -10.73 -10.91 4.97
C ALA A 21 -11.72 -12.02 4.68
N THR A 22 -11.36 -13.24 5.06
CA THR A 22 -12.24 -14.40 4.89
C THR A 22 -12.34 -15.20 6.18
N VAL A 23 -13.53 -15.78 6.38
CA VAL A 23 -13.83 -16.68 7.49
C VAL A 23 -14.28 -18.01 6.91
N ARG A 24 -13.70 -19.10 7.40
CA ARG A 24 -14.08 -20.47 7.04
C ARG A 24 -14.14 -21.35 8.29
N HIS A 25 -14.92 -22.41 8.19
CA HIS A 25 -15.10 -23.37 9.27
C HIS A 25 -14.55 -24.72 8.83
N VAL A 26 -13.82 -25.38 9.73
CA VAL A 26 -13.29 -26.73 9.54
C VAL A 26 -13.93 -27.65 10.57
N LEU A 27 -14.54 -28.74 10.10
CA LEU A 27 -15.11 -29.76 10.96
C LEU A 27 -13.99 -30.70 11.43
N LEU A 28 -13.87 -30.88 12.74
CA LEU A 28 -12.97 -31.82 13.39
C LEU A 28 -13.80 -32.86 14.16
N ARG A 29 -13.19 -34.00 14.50
CA ARG A 29 -13.88 -35.05 15.29
C ARG A 29 -14.41 -34.55 16.64
N HIS A 30 -13.76 -33.53 17.22
CA HIS A 30 -14.09 -32.98 18.55
C HIS A 30 -14.97 -31.72 18.47
N GLY A 31 -15.37 -31.26 17.28
CA GLY A 31 -16.17 -30.05 17.12
C GLY A 31 -15.81 -29.24 15.86
N VAL A 32 -16.08 -27.94 15.87
CA VAL A 32 -15.85 -27.05 14.72
C VAL A 32 -14.78 -26.02 15.06
N LEU A 33 -13.80 -25.85 14.17
CA LEU A 33 -12.78 -24.82 14.27
C LEU A 33 -13.08 -23.68 13.28
N GLY A 34 -13.15 -22.44 13.77
CA GLY A 34 -13.24 -21.25 12.94
C GLY A 34 -11.85 -20.72 12.59
N ILE A 35 -11.59 -20.52 11.29
CA ILE A 35 -10.38 -19.91 10.76
C ILE A 35 -10.75 -18.55 10.17
N LYS A 36 -10.07 -17.50 10.63
CA LYS A 36 -10.19 -16.15 10.08
C LYS A 36 -8.85 -15.70 9.56
N VAL A 37 -8.78 -15.41 8.26
CA VAL A 37 -7.58 -14.91 7.59
C VAL A 37 -7.84 -13.47 7.18
N LYS A 38 -6.85 -12.60 7.38
CA LYS A 38 -6.82 -11.22 6.89
C LYS A 38 -5.50 -11.02 6.17
N ILE A 39 -5.55 -10.55 4.93
CA ILE A 39 -4.38 -10.27 4.09
C ILE A 39 -4.45 -8.80 3.72
N MET A 40 -3.36 -8.07 3.98
CA MET A 40 -3.20 -6.70 3.50
C MET A 40 -2.54 -6.75 2.13
N LEU A 41 -3.19 -6.19 1.12
CA LEU A 41 -2.71 -6.12 -0.25
C LEU A 41 -1.68 -4.99 -0.39
N ASP A 42 -0.77 -5.12 -1.34
CA ASP A 42 0.15 -4.03 -1.71
C ASP A 42 -0.57 -3.02 -2.62
N TRP A 43 -0.10 -1.77 -2.61
CA TRP A 43 -0.55 -0.76 -3.56
C TRP A 43 -0.03 -1.09 -4.97
N ASP A 44 -0.94 -1.16 -5.95
CA ASP A 44 -0.61 -1.41 -7.35
C ASP A 44 -1.22 -0.31 -8.24
N PRO A 45 -0.41 0.56 -8.88
CA PRO A 45 -0.93 1.60 -9.76
C PRO A 45 -1.68 1.05 -10.99
N LYS A 46 -1.49 -0.24 -11.34
CA LYS A 46 -2.22 -0.90 -12.43
C LYS A 46 -3.55 -1.53 -11.96
N GLY A 47 -3.78 -1.64 -10.66
CA GLY A 47 -5.02 -2.15 -10.08
C GLY A 47 -5.30 -3.63 -10.35
N LYS A 48 -4.28 -4.46 -10.61
CA LYS A 48 -4.50 -5.88 -10.92
C LYS A 48 -4.61 -6.74 -9.67
N LEU A 49 -3.71 -6.51 -8.72
CA LEU A 49 -3.58 -7.33 -7.51
C LEU A 49 -3.91 -6.56 -6.23
N GLY A 50 -4.04 -5.25 -6.31
CA GLY A 50 -4.30 -4.40 -5.15
C GLY A 50 -4.94 -3.07 -5.52
N PRO A 51 -5.17 -2.20 -4.53
CA PRO A 51 -5.81 -0.91 -4.73
C PRO A 51 -4.98 0.01 -5.62
N THR A 52 -5.66 0.80 -6.46
CA THR A 52 -5.04 1.83 -7.30
C THR A 52 -4.67 3.09 -6.53
N THR A 53 -5.45 3.43 -5.50
CA THR A 53 -5.22 4.54 -4.59
C THR A 53 -4.10 4.18 -3.62
N PRO A 54 -3.08 5.04 -3.41
CA PRO A 54 -2.08 4.82 -2.38
C PRO A 54 -2.67 5.10 -0.98
N LEU A 55 -1.94 4.68 0.06
CA LEU A 55 -2.33 4.98 1.43
C LEU A 55 -2.36 6.51 1.65
N PRO A 56 -3.36 7.03 2.40
CA PRO A 56 -3.54 8.48 2.56
C PRO A 56 -2.36 9.15 3.28
N ASP A 57 -1.62 8.39 4.08
CA ASP A 57 -0.49 8.87 4.86
C ASP A 57 0.85 8.74 4.10
N LEU A 58 0.84 8.11 2.91
CA LEU A 58 2.06 7.86 2.14
C LEU A 58 2.36 9.02 1.19
N VAL A 59 3.33 9.86 1.56
CA VAL A 59 3.80 11.00 0.76
C VAL A 59 5.08 10.63 0.01
N THR A 60 5.05 10.70 -1.32
CA THR A 60 6.25 10.52 -2.15
C THR A 60 6.91 11.87 -2.40
N ILE A 61 8.11 12.06 -1.86
CA ILE A 61 8.92 13.26 -2.10
C ILE A 61 9.76 13.01 -3.35
N HIS A 62 9.46 13.74 -4.42
CA HIS A 62 10.26 13.68 -5.64
C HIS A 62 11.57 14.46 -5.46
N PRO A 63 12.71 13.94 -5.93
CA PRO A 63 13.95 14.71 -5.97
C PRO A 63 13.77 15.95 -6.85
N LEU A 64 14.54 17.01 -6.57
CA LEU A 64 14.52 18.19 -7.42
C LEU A 64 14.84 17.77 -8.86
N LYS A 65 14.06 18.31 -9.79
CA LYS A 65 14.39 18.21 -11.21
C LYS A 65 15.70 18.95 -11.40
N GLU A 66 16.70 18.30 -11.99
CA GLU A 66 17.90 18.98 -12.48
C GLU A 66 17.44 19.94 -13.58
N GLU A 67 17.20 21.21 -13.24
CA GLU A 67 17.15 22.26 -14.24
C GLU A 67 18.58 22.47 -14.71
N ASP A 68 18.76 22.35 -16.03
CA ASP A 68 19.96 22.76 -16.74
C ASP A 68 20.52 24.02 -16.10
N GLU A 69 21.79 23.92 -15.70
CA GLU A 69 22.63 25.01 -15.25
C GLU A 69 22.20 26.30 -15.93
N LEU A 70 21.83 27.32 -15.14
CA LEU A 70 21.63 28.69 -15.59
C LEU A 70 22.86 29.10 -16.42
N ARG A 71 22.81 28.86 -17.74
CA ARG A 71 23.85 29.30 -18.65
C ARG A 71 23.83 30.82 -18.54
N PRO A 72 24.90 31.44 -18.01
CA PRO A 72 24.93 32.88 -17.92
C PRO A 72 24.72 33.45 -19.32
N PRO A 73 23.92 34.53 -19.48
CA PRO A 73 23.75 35.14 -20.79
C PRO A 73 25.14 35.51 -21.31
N ALA A 74 25.46 35.08 -22.53
CA ALA A 74 26.70 35.44 -23.18
C ALA A 74 26.83 36.97 -23.14
N LEU A 75 27.88 37.47 -22.47
CA LEU A 75 28.26 38.88 -22.53
C LEU A 75 28.55 39.18 -24.00
N VAL A 76 27.63 39.90 -24.64
CA VAL A 76 27.88 40.52 -25.94
C VAL A 76 28.88 41.65 -25.68
N GLU A 77 30.16 41.41 -25.95
CA GLU A 77 31.15 42.48 -25.99
C GLU A 77 30.88 43.38 -27.21
N VAL A 78 30.73 44.67 -26.88
CA VAL A 78 30.80 45.94 -27.65
C VAL A 78 30.78 45.86 -29.18
#